data_AF-A0A5D3BC53-F1
#
_entry.id   AF-A0A5D3BC53-F1
#
_cell.length_a   1.000
_cell.length_b   1.000
_cell.length_c   1.000
_cell.angle_alpha   90.00
_cell.angle_beta   90.00
_cell.angle_gamma   90.00
#
_symmetry.space_group_name_H-M   'P 1'
#
loop_
_entity.id
_entity.type
_entity.pdbx_description
1 polymer ?
#
loop_
_entity_poly.entity_id
_entity_poly.type
_entity_poly.pdbx_seq_one_letter_code
_entity_poly.pdbx_strand_id
1 'polypeptide(L)'
;MITSYEFLYLIQAVQLGSREVLLAFCEAVQRSSPVASFTKPVPGTTPGYASEVIFADGTFIDGSTSELSCDGPLREPFAVFCQGGSHWTQWGLVLGEGVIRLSRLCFNVSIDSTSPVANASIQVESS
;
A
#
# COMPACT_ATOMS: atom_id res chain seq x y z
N MET A 1 6.30 2.83 14.15
CA MET A 1 5.38 3.26 15.23
C MET A 1 4.00 3.43 14.61
N ILE A 2 3.12 2.44 14.75
CA ILE A 2 1.73 2.55 14.29
C ILE A 2 1.03 3.43 15.33
N THR A 3 0.65 4.65 14.96
CA THR A 3 -0.11 5.54 15.86
C THR A 3 -1.54 5.02 15.93
N SER A 4 -1.80 4.14 16.91
CA SER A 4 -3.12 3.63 17.23
C SER A 4 -3.86 4.65 18.11
N TYR A 5 -4.56 5.58 17.48
CA TYR A 5 -5.57 6.42 18.12
C TYR A 5 -6.86 6.31 17.31
N GLU A 6 -7.85 5.65 17.92
CA GLU A 6 -9.25 5.45 17.51
C GLU A 6 -9.55 5.06 16.04
N PHE A 7 -10.25 3.93 15.92
CA PHE A 7 -10.77 3.29 14.71
C PHE A 7 -11.89 4.11 14.02
N LEU A 8 -11.77 5.44 13.94
CA LEU A 8 -12.83 6.34 13.44
C LEU A 8 -12.69 6.69 11.96
N TYR A 9 -11.56 6.37 11.32
CA TYR A 9 -11.32 6.70 9.91
C TYR A 9 -10.86 5.47 9.13
N LEU A 10 -11.40 5.29 7.93
CA LEU A 10 -11.12 4.17 7.01
C LEU A 10 -9.72 4.26 6.34
N ILE A 11 -9.00 5.36 6.58
CA ILE A 11 -7.73 5.66 5.93
C ILE A 11 -6.59 5.26 6.86
N GLN A 12 -5.70 4.40 6.37
CA GLN A 12 -4.51 3.95 7.07
C GLN A 12 -3.25 4.37 6.30
N ALA A 13 -2.39 5.15 6.95
CA ALA A 13 -1.11 5.54 6.38
C ALA A 13 0.00 4.55 6.76
N VAL A 14 0.83 4.17 5.80
CA VAL A 14 2.03 3.34 5.99
C VAL A 14 3.23 4.07 5.40
N GLN A 15 4.28 4.27 6.19
CA GLN A 15 5.53 4.89 5.74
C GLN A 15 6.43 3.80 5.15
N LEU A 16 6.78 3.93 3.87
CA LEU A 16 7.57 2.93 3.15
C LEU A 16 9.05 3.30 3.03
N GLY A 17 9.39 4.59 3.12
CA GLY A 17 10.79 5.06 3.15
C GLY A 17 11.52 5.05 1.79
N SER A 18 10.95 4.45 0.74
CA SER A 18 11.53 4.42 -0.61
C SER A 18 10.48 4.66 -1.69
N ARG A 19 10.88 5.38 -2.74
CA ARG A 19 10.07 5.60 -3.95
C ARG A 19 9.73 4.28 -4.62
N GLU A 20 10.69 3.38 -4.74
CA GLU A 20 10.56 2.08 -5.41
C GLU A 20 9.57 1.18 -4.68
N VAL A 21 9.64 1.17 -3.34
CA VAL A 21 8.73 0.42 -2.48
C VAL A 21 7.30 0.96 -2.60
N LEU A 22 7.11 2.29 -2.64
CA LEU A 22 5.82 2.93 -2.86
C LEU A 22 5.20 2.53 -4.21
N LEU A 23 5.98 2.63 -5.30
CA LEU A 23 5.51 2.27 -6.63
C LEU A 23 5.14 0.78 -6.72
N ALA A 24 5.97 -0.10 -6.16
CA ALA A 24 5.71 -1.53 -6.14
C ALA A 24 4.46 -1.89 -5.31
N PHE A 25 4.24 -1.18 -4.20
CA PHE A 25 3.06 -1.37 -3.37
C PHE A 25 1.77 -0.96 -4.10
N CYS A 26 1.74 0.23 -4.70
CA CYS A 26 0.59 0.68 -5.48
C CYS A 26 0.32 -0.24 -6.69
N GLU A 27 1.37 -0.73 -7.36
CA GLU A 27 1.22 -1.73 -8.44
C GLU A 27 0.61 -3.04 -7.91
N ALA A 28 1.03 -3.53 -6.75
CA ALA A 28 0.47 -4.74 -6.14
C ALA A 28 -1.01 -4.59 -5.77
N VAL A 29 -1.39 -3.41 -5.25
CA VAL A 29 -2.80 -3.06 -4.99
C VAL A 29 -3.59 -3.08 -6.29
N GLN A 30 -3.16 -2.34 -7.31
CA GLN A 30 -3.87 -2.28 -8.59
C GLN A 30 -4.05 -3.66 -9.23
N ARG A 31 -3.02 -4.52 -9.18
CA ARG A 31 -3.10 -5.87 -9.74
C ARG A 31 -4.02 -6.80 -8.97
N SER A 32 -4.24 -6.52 -7.70
CA SER A 32 -5.14 -7.27 -6.82
C SER A 32 -6.57 -6.71 -6.82
N SER A 33 -6.80 -5.57 -7.48
CA SER A 33 -8.12 -4.97 -7.65
C SER A 33 -9.02 -5.78 -8.60
N PRO A 34 -10.35 -5.76 -8.39
CA PRO A 34 -11.29 -6.47 -9.26
C PRO A 34 -11.42 -5.84 -10.65
N VAL A 35 -11.21 -4.52 -10.78
CA VAL A 35 -11.31 -3.77 -12.03
C VAL A 35 -9.94 -3.27 -12.46
N ALA A 36 -9.67 -3.28 -13.77
CA ALA A 36 -8.45 -2.74 -14.38
C ALA A 36 -7.14 -3.31 -13.81
N SER A 37 -7.13 -4.56 -13.31
CA SER A 37 -5.93 -5.20 -12.72
C SER A 37 -4.78 -5.46 -13.69
N PHE A 38 -5.05 -5.42 -14.99
CA PHE A 38 -4.03 -5.50 -16.04
C PHE A 38 -3.32 -4.16 -16.31
N THR A 39 -3.84 -3.06 -15.76
CA THR A 39 -3.24 -1.73 -15.90
C THR A 39 -2.16 -1.52 -14.84
N LYS A 40 -1.12 -0.77 -15.19
CA LYS A 40 -0.05 -0.41 -14.27
C LYS A 40 -0.21 1.04 -13.84
N PRO A 41 -0.30 1.34 -12.53
CA PRO A 41 -0.37 2.71 -12.08
C PRO A 41 0.98 3.40 -12.32
N VAL A 42 0.91 4.64 -12.79
CA VAL A 42 2.08 5.48 -13.05
C VAL A 42 1.97 6.78 -12.27
N PRO A 43 3.09 7.33 -11.78
CA PRO A 43 3.09 8.65 -11.15
C PRO A 43 2.66 9.72 -12.13
N GLY A 44 1.90 10.70 -11.63
CA GLY A 44 1.48 11.85 -12.40
C GLY A 44 1.41 13.13 -11.57
N THR A 45 1.46 14.27 -12.24
CA THR A 45 1.22 15.58 -11.62
C THR A 45 -0.28 15.84 -11.55
N THR A 46 -0.84 15.88 -10.35
CA THR A 46 -2.26 16.20 -10.14
C THR A 46 -2.40 17.65 -9.68
N PRO A 47 -3.27 18.47 -10.30
CA PRO A 47 -3.53 19.84 -9.85
C PRO A 47 -3.86 19.89 -8.36
N GLY A 48 -3.22 20.79 -7.63
CA GLY A 48 -3.38 20.92 -6.17
C GLY A 48 -2.37 20.11 -5.34
N TYR A 49 -1.64 19.17 -5.95
CA TYR A 49 -0.54 18.46 -5.29
C TYR A 49 0.81 19.10 -5.65
N ALA A 50 1.64 19.31 -4.64
CA ALA A 50 2.98 19.90 -4.80
C ALA A 50 4.04 18.89 -5.33
N SER A 51 3.69 17.61 -5.37
CA SER A 51 4.57 16.52 -5.81
C SER A 51 3.78 15.59 -6.71
N GLU A 52 4.48 14.78 -7.53
CA GLU A 52 3.85 13.69 -8.25
C GLU A 52 3.14 12.76 -7.26
N VAL A 53 1.99 12.22 -7.65
CA VAL A 53 1.22 11.27 -6.87
C VAL A 53 0.98 10.05 -7.73
N ILE A 54 1.00 8.87 -7.10
CA ILE A 54 0.57 7.62 -7.71
C ILE A 54 -0.76 7.20 -7.09
N PHE A 55 -1.66 6.70 -7.93
CA PHE A 55 -2.98 6.22 -7.54
C PHE A 55 -3.16 4.77 -8.01
N ALA A 56 -3.66 3.92 -7.14
CA ALA A 56 -4.21 2.62 -7.47
C ALA A 56 -5.70 2.63 -7.12
N ASP A 57 -6.54 2.69 -8.14
CA ASP A 57 -8.00 2.88 -8.04
C ASP A 57 -8.72 1.93 -9.00
N GLY A 58 -8.46 0.63 -8.85
CA GLY A 58 -9.13 -0.43 -9.62
C GLY A 58 -10.54 -0.73 -9.12
N THR A 59 -11.36 0.31 -8.98
CA THR A 59 -12.68 0.28 -8.36
C THR A 59 -13.80 0.17 -9.41
N PHE A 60 -14.99 -0.30 -8.99
CA PHE A 60 -16.16 -0.39 -9.87
C PHE A 60 -16.77 0.97 -10.14
N ILE A 61 -16.78 1.84 -9.14
CA ILE A 61 -17.20 3.23 -9.26
C ILE A 61 -15.95 4.11 -9.22
N ASP A 62 -15.76 4.91 -10.27
CA ASP A 62 -14.60 5.80 -10.41
C ASP A 62 -14.42 6.71 -9.19
N GLY A 63 -13.24 6.67 -8.56
CA GLY A 63 -12.94 7.45 -7.35
C GLY A 63 -13.56 6.93 -6.05
N SER A 64 -14.04 5.68 -6.01
CA SER A 64 -14.67 5.09 -4.83
C SER A 64 -13.67 4.80 -3.71
N THR A 65 -13.65 5.65 -2.69
CA THR A 65 -12.78 5.48 -1.51
C THR A 65 -13.30 4.47 -0.48
N SER A 66 -14.50 3.92 -0.70
CA SER A 66 -15.03 2.78 0.08
C SER A 66 -14.54 1.43 -0.46
N GLU A 67 -14.12 1.39 -1.72
CA GLU A 67 -13.53 0.21 -2.36
C GLU A 67 -12.00 0.21 -2.19
N LEU A 68 -11.38 -0.96 -2.45
CA LEU A 68 -9.95 -1.15 -2.27
C LEU A 68 -9.15 -0.17 -3.13
N SER A 69 -8.50 0.80 -2.49
CA SER A 69 -7.67 1.79 -3.16
C SER A 69 -6.47 2.19 -2.30
N CYS A 70 -5.43 2.69 -2.96
CA CYS A 70 -4.33 3.35 -2.27
C CYS A 70 -3.70 4.44 -3.13
N ASP A 71 -3.16 5.45 -2.47
CA ASP A 71 -2.45 6.53 -3.14
C ASP A 71 -1.34 7.08 -2.26
N GLY A 72 -0.38 7.78 -2.87
CA GLY A 72 0.74 8.34 -2.12
C GLY A 72 1.55 9.35 -2.92
N PRO A 73 1.98 10.46 -2.29
CA PRO A 73 2.86 11.41 -2.94
C PRO A 73 4.27 10.83 -3.04
N LEU A 74 4.95 11.08 -4.16
CA LEU A 74 6.34 10.69 -4.40
C LEU A 74 7.29 11.71 -3.74
N ARG A 75 7.14 11.88 -2.44
CA ARG A 75 8.04 12.66 -1.58
C ARG A 75 8.30 11.92 -0.29
N GLU A 76 9.41 12.23 0.36
CA GLU A 76 9.74 11.69 1.68
C GLU A 76 8.62 11.99 2.71
N PRO A 77 8.18 11.01 3.53
CA PRO A 77 8.77 9.69 3.78
C PRO A 77 8.23 8.53 2.89
N PHE A 78 7.74 8.85 1.69
CA PHE A 78 7.10 7.89 0.78
C PHE A 78 5.96 7.14 1.46
N ALA A 79 5.04 7.90 2.05
CA ALA A 79 3.87 7.35 2.70
C ALA A 79 2.84 6.93 1.66
N VAL A 80 2.28 5.73 1.84
CA VAL A 80 1.07 5.27 1.14
C VAL A 80 -0.12 5.40 2.07
N PHE A 81 -1.22 5.90 1.55
CA PHE A 81 -2.53 5.94 2.19
C PHE A 81 -3.37 4.83 1.61
N CYS A 82 -3.68 3.84 2.44
CA CYS A 82 -4.52 2.70 2.11
C CYS A 82 -5.92 2.96 2.64
N GLN A 83 -6.94 2.76 1.81
CA GLN A 83 -8.32 3.01 2.20
C GLN A 83 -9.29 2.04 1.52
N GLY A 84 -10.47 1.94 2.13
CA GLY A 84 -11.54 1.12 1.62
C GLY A 84 -11.28 -0.38 1.70
N GLY A 85 -12.10 -1.13 0.97
CA GLY A 85 -12.10 -2.58 0.95
C GLY A 85 -13.50 -3.10 1.24
N SER A 86 -14.21 -3.54 0.19
CA SER A 86 -15.54 -4.11 0.32
C SER A 86 -15.53 -5.41 1.13
N HIS A 87 -14.40 -6.10 1.16
CA HIS A 87 -14.18 -7.26 2.02
C HIS A 87 -12.72 -7.36 2.47
N TRP A 88 -12.50 -7.77 3.73
CA TRP A 88 -11.17 -7.83 4.36
C TRP A 88 -10.17 -8.72 3.61
N THR A 89 -10.65 -9.77 2.90
CA THR A 89 -9.76 -10.67 2.14
C THR A 89 -9.03 -9.97 1.01
N GLN A 90 -9.58 -8.86 0.47
CA GLN A 90 -8.92 -8.08 -0.58
C GLN A 90 -7.57 -7.56 -0.09
N TRP A 91 -7.51 -7.00 1.12
CA TRP A 91 -6.25 -6.60 1.74
C TRP A 91 -5.34 -7.80 2.06
N GLY A 92 -5.92 -8.94 2.44
CA GLY A 92 -5.15 -10.19 2.59
C GLY A 92 -4.43 -10.61 1.31
N LEU A 93 -5.09 -10.52 0.16
CA LEU A 93 -4.51 -10.82 -1.16
C LEU A 93 -3.43 -9.81 -1.54
N VAL A 94 -3.70 -8.51 -1.35
CA VAL A 94 -2.74 -7.43 -1.57
C VAL A 94 -1.48 -7.64 -0.76
N LEU A 95 -1.61 -7.93 0.54
CA LEU A 95 -0.45 -8.15 1.41
C LEU A 95 0.29 -9.43 1.02
N GLY A 96 -0.43 -10.47 0.60
CA GLY A 96 0.18 -11.69 0.06
C GLY A 96 1.08 -11.42 -1.16
N GLU A 97 0.57 -10.71 -2.17
CA GLU A 97 1.38 -10.34 -3.34
C GLU A 97 2.42 -9.27 -3.01
N GLY A 98 2.06 -8.27 -2.22
CA GLY A 98 2.94 -7.20 -1.76
C GLY A 98 4.19 -7.76 -1.08
N VAL A 99 4.03 -8.72 -0.15
CA VAL A 99 5.16 -9.38 0.53
C VAL A 99 6.01 -10.21 -0.45
N ILE A 100 5.40 -10.93 -1.40
CA ILE A 100 6.15 -11.70 -2.41
C ILE A 100 6.98 -10.79 -3.31
N ARG A 101 6.47 -9.60 -3.64
CA ARG A 101 7.18 -8.66 -4.52
C ARG A 101 8.17 -7.78 -3.78
N LEU A 102 7.86 -7.37 -2.55
CA LEU A 102 8.75 -6.60 -1.70
C LEU A 102 9.92 -7.45 -1.20
N SER A 103 9.73 -8.75 -0.93
CA SER A 103 10.84 -9.67 -0.61
C SER A 103 11.85 -9.83 -1.75
N ARG A 104 11.44 -9.57 -3.01
CA ARG A 104 12.36 -9.52 -4.16
C ARG A 104 13.13 -8.20 -4.27
N LEU A 105 12.63 -7.12 -3.67
CA LEU A 105 13.27 -5.80 -3.64
C LEU A 105 14.09 -5.58 -2.36
N CYS A 106 13.73 -6.25 -1.27
CA CYS A 106 14.36 -6.16 0.05
C CYS A 106 14.65 -7.57 0.59
N PHE A 107 15.80 -8.17 0.30
CA PHE A 107 16.20 -9.39 1.00
C PHE A 107 16.78 -9.05 2.38
N ASN A 108 15.89 -8.94 3.38
CA ASN A 108 16.04 -9.45 4.75
C ASN A 108 14.75 -9.13 5.54
N VAL A 109 13.74 -9.99 5.41
CA VAL A 109 12.58 -9.99 6.31
C VAL A 109 12.65 -11.26 7.15
N SER A 110 13.03 -11.12 8.42
CA SER A 110 12.93 -12.19 9.41
C SER A 110 11.50 -12.21 9.97
N ILE A 111 10.77 -13.29 9.66
CA ILE A 111 9.45 -13.57 10.24
C ILE A 111 9.69 -14.44 11.48
N ASP A 112 9.46 -13.91 12.69
CA ASP A 112 9.49 -14.71 13.92
C ASP A 112 8.22 -15.57 13.98
N SER A 113 8.37 -16.88 13.77
CA SER A 113 7.28 -17.85 13.63
C SER A 113 6.72 -18.35 14.98
N THR A 114 6.96 -17.65 16.10
CA THR A 114 6.64 -18.19 17.43
C THR A 114 5.39 -17.63 18.12
N SER A 115 4.66 -16.66 17.55
CA SER A 115 3.41 -16.14 18.15
C SER A 115 2.15 -16.41 17.30
N PRO A 116 1.02 -16.85 17.90
CA PRO A 116 -0.20 -17.27 17.18
C PRO A 116 -1.02 -16.13 16.55
N VAL A 117 -0.54 -14.88 16.67
CA VAL A 117 -1.10 -13.69 16.02
C VAL A 117 0.05 -13.07 15.25
N ALA A 118 -0.02 -13.09 13.92
CA ALA A 118 1.05 -12.61 13.04
C ALA A 118 1.22 -11.09 13.19
N ASN A 119 2.03 -10.66 14.14
CA ASN A 119 2.47 -9.27 14.25
C ASN A 119 3.64 -9.06 13.28
N ALA A 120 3.33 -8.64 12.05
CA ALA A 120 4.34 -8.21 11.09
C ALA A 120 4.97 -6.89 11.57
N SER A 121 6.13 -7.00 12.21
CA SER A 121 6.96 -5.86 12.58
C SER A 121 7.90 -5.56 11.41
N ILE A 122 7.61 -4.51 10.63
CA ILE A 122 8.52 -4.05 9.57
C ILE A 122 9.65 -3.27 10.25
N GLN A 123 10.86 -3.82 10.26
CA GLN A 123 12.08 -3.12 10.66
C GLN A 123 12.87 -2.79 9.40
N VAL A 124 13.04 -1.51 9.11
CA VAL A 124 13.88 -1.02 8.01
C VAL A 124 15.25 -0.71 8.61
N GLU A 125 16.26 -1.56 8.38
CA GLU A 125 17.65 -1.23 8.69
C GLU A 125 18.31 -0.58 7.46
N SER A 126 18.89 0.60 7.67
CA SER A 126 19.68 1.33 6.68
C SER A 126 21.11 0.79 6.65
N SER A 127 21.59 0.36 5.48
CA SER A 127 23.02 0.25 5.17
C SER A 127 23.52 1.50 4.47
#